data_AF-A0A7W8PHH5-F1
#
_entry.id   AF-A0A7W8PHH5-F1
#
_cell.length_a   1.000
_cell.length_b   1.000
_cell.length_c   1.000
_cell.angle_alpha   90.00
_cell.angle_beta   90.00
_cell.angle_gamma   90.00
#
_symmetry.space_group_name_H-M   'P 1'
#
loop_
_entity.id
_entity.type
_entity.pdbx_description
1 polymer ?
#
loop_
_entity_poly.entity_id
_entity_poly.type
_entity_poly.pdbx_seq_one_letter_code
_entity_poly.pdbx_strand_id
1 'polypeptide(L)'
;MQENLYKPSGVFGYGRGGDSGYTSDDFLPAWVGENKKRTINSMIYNDETIGGVLFAIRTLFRTVDWRVEPAMSDKEKKYSAWLDNALFTEMGSGYIEKSWTDFVQNVLTCVEWGWSYFDAVLKKLNDGSIGIDQFMLIAQDSLMRWEMEPNNSGRVLGLHQLVPSAGTFYIPLDRALHFVVAPNRGNPEGMSCLRTSYRPFFYKRKLVEIESILAERGTGFPVIYVPASLKTDSLKVDDKGMPTEDARNAAALCKSYEDLAKNIRMNSQSGAVIYADFVKNIGKDGEVTNTNNRAVELKLTSPGQTNAVDVDRAIKRHDSGMARALLADFLFFGSQGTGGNKSLGEDRSQLFMRAISGWLTMIKATVNTQIVSRLWELNNFPPQMKPMLEPGDVTKESIAALAADVASLANAGVIGGPDVELDNEIRTSMGLPKRKDGLSDDDLPALPTDAPQ
;
A
#
# COMPACT_ATOMS: atom_id res chain seq x y z
N MET A 1 39.96 -3.71 -12.49
CA MET A 1 39.10 -2.56 -12.83
C MET A 1 39.45 -2.08 -14.21
N GLN A 2 38.52 -2.14 -15.17
CA GLN A 2 38.69 -1.42 -16.44
C GLN A 2 38.50 0.06 -16.13
N GLU A 3 39.50 0.87 -16.49
CA GLU A 3 39.46 2.31 -16.29
C GLU A 3 38.53 2.92 -17.35
N ASN A 4 37.62 3.80 -16.92
CA ASN A 4 36.70 4.45 -17.85
C ASN A 4 37.50 5.34 -18.81
N LEU A 5 37.37 5.09 -20.12
CA LEU A 5 38.02 5.88 -21.17
C LEU A 5 37.58 7.36 -21.15
N TYR A 6 36.35 7.63 -20.68
CA TYR A 6 35.82 8.98 -20.52
C TYR A 6 35.03 9.09 -19.21
N LYS A 7 35.15 10.24 -18.54
CA LYS A 7 34.23 10.64 -17.46
C LYS A 7 33.00 11.32 -18.08
N PRO A 8 31.78 11.10 -17.55
CA PRO A 8 30.60 11.82 -18.01
C PRO A 8 30.83 13.34 -17.96
N SER A 9 30.52 14.04 -19.06
CA SER A 9 30.58 15.51 -19.12
C SER A 9 29.35 16.19 -18.52
N GLY A 10 28.24 15.45 -18.42
CA GLY A 10 26.99 15.90 -17.83
C GLY A 10 26.73 15.32 -16.44
N VAL A 11 25.69 15.83 -15.79
CA VAL A 11 25.18 15.36 -14.49
C VAL A 11 23.76 14.80 -14.65
N PHE A 12 23.33 13.95 -13.73
CA PHE A 12 21.97 13.42 -13.75
C PHE A 12 20.92 14.53 -13.52
N GLY A 13 19.85 14.53 -14.31
CA GLY A 13 18.91 15.64 -14.45
C GLY A 13 17.73 15.64 -13.47
N TYR A 14 17.79 14.86 -12.39
CA TYR A 14 16.72 14.79 -11.41
C TYR A 14 16.80 15.92 -10.37
N GLY A 15 15.63 16.37 -9.90
CA GLY A 15 15.47 17.36 -8.86
C GLY A 15 15.99 16.82 -7.52
N ARG A 16 16.86 17.61 -6.89
CA ARG A 16 17.50 17.28 -5.62
C ARG A 16 17.76 18.52 -4.80
N GLY A 17 17.69 18.39 -3.48
CA GLY A 17 17.93 19.49 -2.55
C GLY A 17 19.41 19.87 -2.41
N GLY A 18 20.13 20.18 -3.50
CA GLY A 18 21.58 20.42 -3.43
C GLY A 18 22.35 19.27 -2.77
N ASP A 19 23.33 19.59 -1.90
CA ASP A 19 24.17 18.60 -1.20
C ASP A 19 23.44 17.83 -0.08
N SER A 20 22.15 18.12 0.15
CA SER A 20 21.39 17.50 1.25
C SER A 20 21.00 16.04 0.99
N GLY A 21 21.12 15.54 -0.25
CA GLY A 21 20.83 14.15 -0.60
C GLY A 21 19.33 13.80 -0.69
N TYR A 22 18.43 14.78 -0.57
CA TYR A 22 16.99 14.56 -0.77
C TYR A 22 16.62 14.63 -2.26
N THR A 23 15.74 13.74 -2.71
CA THR A 23 15.16 13.78 -4.05
C THR A 23 13.88 14.61 -4.06
N SER A 24 13.64 15.35 -5.15
CA SER A 24 12.49 16.26 -5.31
C SER A 24 12.07 16.35 -6.79
N ASP A 25 11.85 15.19 -7.41
CA ASP A 25 11.52 15.09 -8.84
C ASP A 25 10.06 15.34 -9.17
N ASP A 26 9.19 15.23 -8.17
CA ASP A 26 7.75 15.29 -8.38
C ASP A 26 7.21 16.71 -8.21
N PHE A 27 6.27 17.09 -9.08
CA PHE A 27 5.57 18.37 -8.97
C PHE A 27 4.44 18.34 -7.93
N LEU A 28 3.95 17.16 -7.55
CA LEU A 28 2.92 17.03 -6.52
C LEU A 28 3.56 17.07 -5.13
N PRO A 29 3.17 18.00 -4.23
CA PRO A 29 3.72 18.06 -2.88
C PRO A 29 3.51 16.78 -2.05
N ALA A 30 2.47 16.01 -2.35
CA ALA A 30 2.20 14.72 -1.72
C ALA A 30 3.20 13.61 -2.12
N TRP A 31 3.96 13.81 -3.20
CA TRP A 31 4.93 12.87 -3.77
C TRP A 31 6.38 13.33 -3.61
N VAL A 32 6.64 14.26 -2.68
CA VAL A 32 7.98 14.76 -2.37
C VAL A 32 8.32 14.46 -0.90
N GLY A 33 9.57 14.02 -0.65
CA GLY A 33 10.12 13.81 0.69
C GLY A 33 9.26 12.93 1.60
N GLU A 34 9.08 13.35 2.84
CA GLU A 34 8.34 12.59 3.86
C GLU A 34 6.85 12.38 3.51
N ASN A 35 6.25 13.32 2.75
CA ASN A 35 4.87 13.18 2.29
C ASN A 35 4.71 12.03 1.30
N LYS A 36 5.72 11.78 0.45
CA LYS A 36 5.75 10.63 -0.47
C LYS A 36 5.62 9.33 0.32
N LYS A 37 6.39 9.19 1.40
CA LYS A 37 6.37 7.99 2.25
C LYS A 37 5.01 7.74 2.87
N ARG A 38 4.40 8.78 3.44
CA ARG A 38 3.04 8.70 4.01
C ARG A 38 1.99 8.37 2.96
N THR A 39 2.11 8.95 1.77
CA THR A 39 1.18 8.71 0.66
C THR A 39 1.26 7.27 0.18
N ILE A 40 2.46 6.76 -0.09
CA ILE A 40 2.67 5.37 -0.53
C ILE A 40 2.16 4.39 0.53
N ASN A 41 2.52 4.57 1.81
CA ASN A 41 1.99 3.74 2.89
C ASN A 41 0.46 3.78 2.97
N SER A 42 -0.15 4.97 2.84
CA SER A 42 -1.61 5.08 2.83
C SER A 42 -2.26 4.38 1.64
N MET A 43 -1.57 4.26 0.51
CA MET A 43 -2.09 3.55 -0.68
C MET A 43 -1.93 2.03 -0.55
N ILE A 44 -0.79 1.57 -0.02
CA ILE A 44 -0.50 0.13 0.14
C ILE A 44 -1.41 -0.49 1.20
N TYR A 45 -1.55 0.16 2.37
CA TYR A 45 -2.19 -0.47 3.53
C TYR A 45 -3.68 -0.18 3.69
N ASN A 46 -4.21 0.91 3.10
CA ASN A 46 -5.60 1.32 3.33
C ASN A 46 -6.51 1.19 2.10
N ASP A 47 -5.98 1.02 0.89
CA ASP A 47 -6.81 0.87 -0.31
C ASP A 47 -6.92 -0.60 -0.73
N GLU A 48 -8.15 -1.11 -0.75
CA GLU A 48 -8.47 -2.50 -1.04
C GLU A 48 -8.16 -2.89 -2.49
N THR A 49 -8.31 -1.97 -3.44
CA THR A 49 -8.01 -2.22 -4.86
C THR A 49 -6.51 -2.34 -5.07
N ILE A 50 -5.74 -1.39 -4.56
CA ILE A 50 -4.27 -1.43 -4.62
C ILE A 50 -3.74 -2.65 -3.86
N GLY A 51 -4.25 -2.92 -2.65
CA GLY A 51 -3.88 -4.09 -1.86
C GLY A 51 -4.13 -5.40 -2.60
N GLY A 52 -5.29 -5.55 -3.27
CA GLY A 52 -5.61 -6.72 -4.08
C GLY A 52 -4.68 -6.90 -5.29
N VAL A 53 -4.32 -5.81 -5.98
CA VAL A 53 -3.37 -5.85 -7.10
C VAL A 53 -1.96 -6.23 -6.62
N LEU A 54 -1.49 -5.59 -5.54
CA LEU A 54 -0.17 -5.90 -4.96
C LEU A 54 -0.10 -7.33 -4.43
N PHE A 55 -1.18 -7.84 -3.84
CA PHE A 55 -1.28 -9.25 -3.46
C PHE A 55 -1.13 -10.17 -4.67
N ALA A 56 -1.84 -9.91 -5.77
CA ALA A 56 -1.71 -10.69 -7.00
C ALA A 56 -0.27 -10.67 -7.57
N ILE A 57 0.37 -9.49 -7.58
CA ILE A 57 1.78 -9.35 -7.97
C ILE A 57 2.67 -10.22 -7.07
N ARG A 58 2.56 -10.06 -5.75
CA ARG A 58 3.39 -10.80 -4.78
C ARG A 58 3.25 -12.30 -4.95
N THR A 59 2.04 -12.81 -5.16
CA THR A 59 1.83 -14.25 -5.32
C THR A 59 2.37 -14.76 -6.65
N LEU A 60 2.21 -14.04 -7.76
CA LEU A 60 2.81 -14.42 -9.04
C LEU A 60 4.33 -14.54 -8.95
N PHE A 61 4.99 -13.61 -8.26
CA PHE A 61 6.43 -13.69 -8.04
C PHE A 61 6.86 -14.85 -7.15
N ARG A 62 6.01 -15.34 -6.23
CA ARG A 62 6.31 -16.56 -5.43
C ARG A 62 6.32 -17.81 -6.28
N THR A 63 5.50 -17.84 -7.34
CA THR A 63 5.43 -19.00 -8.25
C THR A 63 6.61 -19.09 -9.21
N VAL A 64 7.48 -18.07 -9.26
CA VAL A 64 8.63 -18.06 -10.16
C VAL A 64 9.75 -18.90 -9.57
N ASP A 65 10.07 -19.98 -10.26
CA ASP A 65 11.25 -20.78 -9.95
C ASP A 65 12.52 -20.07 -10.41
N TRP A 66 13.55 -20.01 -9.56
CA TRP A 66 14.82 -19.36 -9.86
C TRP A 66 15.89 -20.42 -10.05
N ARG A 67 16.64 -20.35 -11.16
CA ARG A 67 17.66 -21.34 -11.48
C ARG A 67 19.00 -20.70 -11.82
N VAL A 68 20.08 -21.41 -11.52
CA VAL A 68 21.44 -21.00 -11.92
C VAL A 68 21.81 -21.71 -13.22
N GLU A 69 22.01 -20.92 -14.28
CA GLU A 69 22.51 -21.42 -15.56
C GLU A 69 24.05 -21.45 -15.56
N PRO A 70 24.68 -22.57 -15.94
CA PRO A 70 26.13 -22.69 -16.02
C PRO A 70 26.71 -21.84 -17.16
N ALA A 71 27.93 -21.35 -16.96
CA ALA A 71 28.73 -20.82 -18.07
C ALA A 71 29.01 -21.92 -19.09
N MET A 72 29.09 -21.59 -20.38
CA MET A 72 29.47 -22.56 -21.42
C MET A 72 30.81 -23.26 -21.14
N SER A 73 31.72 -22.58 -20.43
CA SER A 73 33.02 -23.13 -20.03
C SER A 73 32.94 -24.07 -18.81
N ASP A 74 31.91 -23.96 -17.97
CA ASP A 74 31.72 -24.75 -16.73
C ASP A 74 31.07 -26.11 -17.04
N LYS A 75 31.76 -26.95 -17.83
CA LYS A 75 31.24 -28.26 -18.26
C LYS A 75 30.94 -29.22 -17.12
N GLU A 76 31.70 -29.12 -16.03
CA GLU A 76 31.53 -29.92 -14.81
C GLU A 76 30.44 -29.37 -13.88
N LYS A 77 29.86 -28.21 -14.21
CA LYS A 77 28.83 -27.51 -13.42
C LYS A 77 29.25 -27.23 -11.97
N LYS A 78 30.55 -27.17 -11.70
CA LYS A 78 31.08 -26.99 -10.34
C LYS A 78 30.71 -25.60 -9.81
N TYR A 79 30.87 -24.58 -10.65
CA TYR A 79 30.70 -23.18 -10.28
C TYR A 79 29.22 -22.78 -10.23
N SER A 80 28.42 -23.32 -11.14
CA SER A 80 26.95 -23.22 -11.08
C SER A 80 26.38 -23.90 -9.84
N ALA A 81 26.79 -25.14 -9.52
CA ALA A 81 26.34 -25.83 -8.31
C ALA A 81 26.78 -25.12 -7.02
N TRP A 82 27.97 -24.51 -7.00
CA TRP A 82 28.40 -23.69 -5.86
C TRP A 82 27.49 -22.47 -5.67
N LEU A 83 27.18 -21.73 -6.74
CA LEU A 83 26.32 -20.54 -6.64
C LEU A 83 24.90 -20.92 -6.21
N ASP A 84 24.38 -22.02 -6.77
CA ASP A 84 23.07 -22.57 -6.40
C ASP A 84 23.00 -22.88 -4.90
N ASN A 85 23.99 -23.62 -4.38
CA ASN A 85 24.10 -23.93 -2.96
C ASN A 85 24.24 -22.65 -2.09
N ALA A 86 25.07 -21.70 -2.53
CA ALA A 86 25.30 -20.46 -1.80
C ALA A 86 24.06 -19.56 -1.69
N LEU A 87 23.15 -19.59 -2.67
CA LEU A 87 21.94 -18.77 -2.70
C LEU A 87 20.72 -19.46 -2.08
N PHE A 88 20.53 -20.75 -2.35
CA PHE A 88 19.28 -21.45 -2.02
C PHE A 88 19.35 -22.33 -0.78
N THR A 89 20.54 -22.78 -0.38
CA THR A 89 20.71 -23.76 0.71
C THR A 89 21.48 -23.17 1.89
N GLU A 90 22.59 -22.49 1.62
CA GLU A 90 23.51 -21.99 2.66
C GLU A 90 23.17 -20.57 3.10
N MET A 91 22.29 -19.84 2.41
CA MET A 91 21.87 -18.50 2.81
C MET A 91 20.98 -18.56 4.06
N GLY A 92 21.12 -17.58 4.97
CA GLY A 92 20.27 -17.44 6.15
C GLY A 92 20.78 -18.20 7.38
N SER A 93 21.55 -17.54 8.25
CA SER A 93 21.97 -18.11 9.55
C SER A 93 21.17 -17.63 10.77
N GLY A 94 20.23 -16.69 10.59
CA GLY A 94 19.49 -16.01 11.68
C GLY A 94 17.96 -16.15 11.63
N TYR A 95 17.22 -15.46 12.51
CA TYR A 95 15.75 -15.57 12.65
C TYR A 95 14.94 -14.84 11.56
N ILE A 96 15.53 -13.93 10.78
CA ILE A 96 14.84 -13.00 9.85
C ILE A 96 15.48 -13.12 8.46
N GLU A 97 14.67 -13.18 7.39
CA GLU A 97 15.10 -13.33 5.98
C GLU A 97 16.03 -14.53 5.72
N LYS A 98 15.50 -15.76 5.89
CA LYS A 98 16.29 -16.99 5.77
C LYS A 98 16.44 -17.49 4.33
N SER A 99 15.46 -17.21 3.46
CA SER A 99 15.37 -17.86 2.17
C SER A 99 15.50 -16.90 0.99
N TRP A 100 15.89 -17.44 -0.16
CA TRP A 100 15.87 -16.71 -1.43
C TRP A 100 14.49 -16.15 -1.73
N THR A 101 13.44 -16.91 -1.42
CA THR A 101 12.05 -16.50 -1.59
C THR A 101 11.71 -15.28 -0.73
N ASP A 102 12.13 -15.24 0.54
CA ASP A 102 11.92 -14.08 1.41
C ASP A 102 12.62 -12.84 0.85
N PHE A 103 13.86 -12.99 0.39
CA PHE A 103 14.60 -11.92 -0.26
C PHE A 103 13.84 -11.38 -1.49
N VAL A 104 13.40 -12.25 -2.41
CA VAL A 104 12.65 -11.83 -3.60
C VAL A 104 11.34 -11.12 -3.21
N GLN A 105 10.65 -11.58 -2.17
CA GLN A 105 9.44 -10.91 -1.66
C GLN A 105 9.74 -9.50 -1.15
N ASN A 106 10.85 -9.31 -0.44
CA ASN A 106 11.26 -7.99 0.02
C ASN A 106 11.75 -7.11 -1.13
N VAL A 107 12.38 -7.68 -2.16
CA VAL A 107 12.76 -6.92 -3.36
C VAL A 107 11.53 -6.29 -4.00
N LEU A 108 10.36 -6.95 -4.00
CA LEU A 108 9.14 -6.41 -4.60
C LEU A 108 8.66 -5.07 -4.03
N THR A 109 9.11 -4.69 -2.84
CA THR A 109 8.87 -3.34 -2.32
C THR A 109 9.41 -2.25 -3.28
N CYS A 110 10.37 -2.57 -4.16
CA CYS A 110 10.81 -1.67 -5.21
C CYS A 110 9.69 -1.30 -6.20
N VAL A 111 8.72 -2.17 -6.45
CA VAL A 111 7.57 -1.88 -7.33
C VAL A 111 6.68 -0.82 -6.69
N GLU A 112 6.46 -0.95 -5.38
CA GLU A 112 5.65 -0.06 -4.57
C GLU A 112 6.29 1.32 -4.39
N TRP A 113 7.59 1.35 -4.10
CA TRP A 113 8.32 2.57 -3.73
C TRP A 113 9.06 3.23 -4.90
N GLY A 114 9.26 2.48 -5.99
CA GLY A 114 10.15 2.81 -7.11
C GLY A 114 11.56 2.23 -6.95
N TRP A 115 11.93 1.90 -5.71
CA TRP A 115 13.25 1.39 -5.34
C TRP A 115 13.22 0.52 -4.08
N SER A 116 14.21 -0.35 -3.92
CA SER A 116 14.50 -1.06 -2.67
C SER A 116 16.01 -1.20 -2.51
N TYR A 117 16.46 -1.29 -1.26
CA TYR A 117 17.89 -1.31 -0.96
C TYR A 117 18.20 -2.33 0.13
N PHE A 118 19.25 -3.12 -0.07
CA PHE A 118 19.64 -4.20 0.82
C PHE A 118 21.09 -4.06 1.22
N ASP A 119 21.42 -4.28 2.48
CA ASP A 119 22.80 -4.56 2.90
C ASP A 119 23.11 -6.05 2.70
N ALA A 120 24.05 -6.38 1.80
CA ALA A 120 24.48 -7.75 1.60
C ALA A 120 25.54 -8.12 2.64
N VAL A 121 25.10 -8.84 3.67
CA VAL A 121 25.98 -9.37 4.69
C VAL A 121 26.58 -10.68 4.18
N LEU A 122 27.90 -10.78 4.22
CA LEU A 122 28.65 -11.93 3.72
C LEU A 122 29.17 -12.77 4.88
N LYS A 123 29.29 -14.08 4.67
CA LYS A 123 29.90 -15.02 5.62
C LYS A 123 30.90 -15.93 4.93
N LYS A 124 31.74 -16.57 5.72
CA LYS A 124 32.58 -17.67 5.26
C LYS A 124 31.80 -18.98 5.36
N LEU A 125 31.77 -19.75 4.27
CA LEU A 125 31.16 -21.07 4.19
C LEU A 125 32.12 -22.15 4.70
N ASN A 126 31.59 -23.36 4.90
CA ASN A 126 32.34 -24.50 5.43
C ASN A 126 33.53 -24.92 4.55
N ASP A 127 33.41 -24.73 3.23
CA ASP A 127 34.48 -24.98 2.26
C ASP A 127 35.55 -23.87 2.21
N GLY A 128 35.38 -22.83 3.03
CA GLY A 128 36.27 -21.67 3.11
C GLY A 128 35.97 -20.57 2.11
N SER A 129 35.03 -20.77 1.19
CA SER A 129 34.55 -19.73 0.26
C SER A 129 33.72 -18.67 0.98
N ILE A 130 33.54 -17.51 0.36
CA ILE A 130 32.70 -16.41 0.84
C ILE A 130 31.33 -16.54 0.19
N GLY A 131 30.31 -16.74 1.01
CA GLY A 131 28.91 -16.80 0.62
C GLY A 131 28.11 -15.64 1.22
N ILE A 132 26.79 -15.74 1.09
CA ILE A 132 25.86 -14.74 1.60
C ILE A 132 25.31 -15.20 2.94
N ASP A 133 25.36 -14.33 3.93
CA ASP A 133 24.70 -14.58 5.21
C ASP A 133 23.23 -14.18 5.13
N GLN A 134 22.98 -12.91 4.80
CA GLN A 134 21.64 -12.33 4.68
C GLN A 134 21.65 -11.13 3.73
N PHE A 135 20.50 -10.90 3.10
CA PHE A 135 20.20 -9.65 2.39
C PHE A 135 19.26 -8.83 3.26
N MET A 136 19.82 -7.94 4.08
CA MET A 136 19.02 -7.17 5.02
C MET A 136 18.30 -6.03 4.30
N LEU A 137 16.97 -6.07 4.22
CA LEU A 137 16.19 -4.95 3.68
C LEU A 137 16.41 -3.68 4.54
N ILE A 138 16.88 -2.63 3.89
CA ILE A 138 16.85 -1.27 4.45
C ILE A 138 15.51 -0.66 4.07
N ALA A 139 14.59 -0.61 5.03
CA ALA A 139 13.23 -0.15 4.81
C ALA A 139 13.22 1.28 4.22
N GLN A 140 12.45 1.50 3.15
CA GLN A 140 12.47 2.75 2.39
C GLN A 140 11.96 3.95 3.20
N ASP A 141 11.10 3.71 4.19
CA ASP A 141 10.60 4.74 5.10
C ASP A 141 11.69 5.27 6.04
N SER A 142 12.68 4.44 6.37
CA SER A 142 13.85 4.78 7.18
C SER A 142 14.94 5.55 6.41
N LEU A 143 14.79 5.75 5.09
CA LEU A 143 15.68 6.61 4.30
C LEU A 143 15.67 8.03 4.88
N MET A 144 16.83 8.46 5.38
CA MET A 144 17.07 9.85 5.75
C MET A 144 17.48 10.65 4.52
N ARG A 145 18.56 10.26 3.84
CA ARG A 145 19.07 10.92 2.63
C ARG A 145 19.99 10.00 1.84
N TRP A 146 20.19 10.30 0.57
CA TRP A 146 21.22 9.66 -0.25
C TRP A 146 22.60 10.31 -0.01
N GLU A 147 23.65 9.51 0.04
CA GLU A 147 25.02 10.02 0.01
C GLU A 147 25.40 10.32 -1.45
N MET A 148 25.71 11.58 -1.73
CA MET A 148 25.96 12.08 -3.08
C MET A 148 27.47 12.12 -3.38
N GLU A 149 27.84 11.88 -4.64
CA GLU A 149 29.22 12.08 -5.07
C GLU A 149 29.62 13.57 -4.94
N PRO A 150 30.80 13.92 -4.38
CA PRO A 150 31.19 15.32 -4.07
C PRO A 150 31.21 16.31 -5.25
N ASN A 151 31.28 15.81 -6.48
CA ASN A 151 31.29 16.62 -7.71
C ASN A 151 29.87 16.99 -8.20
N ASN A 152 28.83 16.63 -7.43
CA ASN A 152 27.43 16.83 -7.77
C ASN A 152 27.00 16.20 -9.11
N SER A 153 27.68 15.13 -9.54
CA SER A 153 27.32 14.34 -10.73
C SER A 153 25.88 13.81 -10.68
N GLY A 154 25.30 13.74 -9.48
CA GLY A 154 24.00 13.13 -9.23
C GLY A 154 24.09 11.63 -9.00
N ARG A 155 25.30 11.08 -8.98
CA ARG A 155 25.53 9.69 -8.62
C ARG A 155 25.45 9.53 -7.10
N VAL A 156 24.78 8.47 -6.67
CA VAL A 156 24.75 8.08 -5.26
C VAL A 156 25.89 7.13 -4.92
N LEU A 157 26.47 7.30 -3.74
CA LEU A 157 27.53 6.45 -3.16
C LEU A 157 26.98 5.49 -2.10
N GLY A 158 25.77 5.74 -1.60
CA GLY A 158 25.10 4.94 -0.58
C GLY A 158 23.90 5.69 -0.03
N LEU A 159 23.37 5.21 1.10
CA LEU A 159 22.25 5.86 1.79
C LEU A 159 22.52 6.01 3.29
N HIS A 160 21.97 7.08 3.87
CA HIS A 160 21.87 7.27 5.31
C HIS A 160 20.49 6.86 5.78
N GLN A 161 20.44 5.89 6.68
CA GLN A 161 19.23 5.42 7.35
C GLN A 161 19.11 6.13 8.70
N LEU A 162 17.89 6.53 9.09
CA LEU A 162 17.58 6.98 10.43
C LEU A 162 16.61 6.00 11.10
N VAL A 163 17.04 5.41 12.22
CA VAL A 163 16.22 4.57 13.09
C VAL A 163 15.94 5.35 14.37
N PRO A 164 14.68 5.70 14.70
CA PRO A 164 14.36 6.63 15.80
C PRO A 164 15.00 6.31 17.16
N SER A 165 15.20 5.03 17.47
CA SER A 165 15.81 4.57 18.73
C SER A 165 17.28 4.17 18.63
N ALA A 166 17.81 3.92 17.42
CA ALA A 166 19.17 3.38 17.24
C ALA A 166 20.15 4.39 16.62
N GLY A 167 19.66 5.45 15.98
CA GLY A 167 20.48 6.52 15.40
C GLY A 167 20.59 6.44 13.88
N THR A 168 21.64 7.07 13.34
CA THR A 168 21.88 7.18 11.90
C THR A 168 22.96 6.21 11.45
N PHE A 169 22.69 5.44 10.39
CA PHE A 169 23.62 4.46 9.83
C PHE A 169 23.88 4.76 8.35
N TYR A 170 25.14 4.68 7.94
CA TYR A 170 25.52 4.82 6.53
C TYR A 170 25.75 3.44 5.91
N ILE A 171 25.02 3.14 4.84
CA ILE A 171 25.16 1.90 4.09
C ILE A 171 25.69 2.23 2.69
N PRO A 172 26.97 1.95 2.40
CA PRO A 172 27.57 2.26 1.11
C PRO A 172 27.09 1.32 -0.01
N LEU A 173 27.07 1.82 -1.23
CA LEU A 173 26.58 1.10 -2.42
C LEU A 173 27.50 -0.06 -2.82
N ASP A 174 28.78 0.01 -2.47
CA ASP A 174 29.77 -1.04 -2.77
C ASP A 174 29.46 -2.39 -2.13
N ARG A 175 28.62 -2.39 -1.08
CA ARG A 175 28.14 -3.59 -0.40
C ARG A 175 26.65 -3.85 -0.47
N ALA A 176 25.91 -2.95 -1.10
CA ALA A 176 24.47 -3.04 -1.14
C ALA A 176 23.95 -3.64 -2.45
N LEU A 177 22.71 -4.10 -2.42
CA LEU A 177 21.92 -4.28 -3.63
C LEU A 177 20.90 -3.16 -3.73
N HIS A 178 20.97 -2.40 -4.83
CA HIS A 178 20.03 -1.33 -5.11
C HIS A 178 19.18 -1.66 -6.34
N PHE A 179 17.88 -1.85 -6.12
CA PHE A 179 16.89 -2.13 -7.16
C PHE A 179 16.11 -0.88 -7.48
N VAL A 180 15.96 -0.56 -8.76
CA VAL A 180 15.19 0.58 -9.26
C VAL A 180 14.27 0.10 -10.37
N VAL A 181 12.95 0.15 -10.15
CA VAL A 181 11.97 -0.47 -11.07
C VAL A 181 11.80 0.29 -12.36
N ALA A 182 11.67 1.61 -12.25
CA ALA A 182 11.52 2.50 -13.40
C ALA A 182 12.55 3.62 -13.28
N PRO A 183 13.76 3.44 -13.84
CA PRO A 183 14.77 4.47 -13.85
C PRO A 183 14.25 5.75 -14.52
N ASN A 184 14.42 6.89 -13.83
CA ASN A 184 13.95 8.18 -14.32
C ASN A 184 15.01 9.24 -14.07
N ARG A 185 15.59 9.82 -15.12
CA ARG A 185 16.57 10.93 -15.05
C ARG A 185 17.81 10.67 -14.18
N GLY A 186 18.10 9.41 -13.85
CA GLY A 186 19.17 9.01 -12.92
C GLY A 186 18.81 9.15 -11.44
N ASN A 187 17.54 9.40 -11.10
CA ASN A 187 17.07 9.42 -9.73
C ASN A 187 17.27 8.04 -9.09
N PRO A 188 17.96 7.94 -7.93
CA PRO A 188 18.14 6.67 -7.22
C PRO A 188 16.82 6.02 -6.80
N GLU A 189 15.75 6.78 -6.62
CA GLU A 189 14.45 6.25 -6.20
C GLU A 189 13.56 5.78 -7.38
N GLY A 190 13.95 6.08 -8.62
CA GLY A 190 13.15 5.79 -9.81
C GLY A 190 11.72 6.35 -9.73
N MET A 191 10.76 5.58 -10.26
CA MET A 191 9.34 5.90 -10.22
C MET A 191 8.54 4.72 -9.66
N SER A 192 7.71 4.98 -8.65
CA SER A 192 6.75 4.02 -8.11
C SER A 192 5.68 3.68 -9.14
N CYS A 193 5.25 2.41 -9.21
CA CYS A 193 4.13 2.02 -10.05
C CYS A 193 2.80 2.66 -9.59
N LEU A 194 2.72 3.04 -8.30
CA LEU A 194 1.55 3.68 -7.69
C LEU A 194 1.42 5.17 -8.05
N ARG A 195 2.43 5.75 -8.72
CA ARG A 195 2.44 7.18 -9.00
C ARG A 195 1.25 7.63 -9.85
N THR A 196 0.84 6.81 -10.82
CA THR A 196 -0.27 7.12 -11.73
C THR A 196 -1.64 6.78 -11.13
N SER A 197 -1.70 5.87 -10.14
CA SER A 197 -2.93 5.51 -9.42
C SER A 197 -3.26 6.47 -8.27
N TYR A 198 -2.36 7.38 -7.90
CA TYR A 198 -2.57 8.37 -6.85
C TYR A 198 -3.83 9.21 -7.03
N ARG A 199 -4.05 9.73 -8.25
CA ARG A 199 -5.14 10.68 -8.50
C ARG A 199 -6.50 10.02 -8.31
N PRO A 200 -6.76 8.83 -8.89
CA PRO A 200 -7.97 8.06 -8.58
C PRO A 200 -8.11 7.73 -7.08
N PHE A 201 -7.05 7.27 -6.42
CA PHE A 201 -7.05 6.98 -4.98
C PHE A 201 -7.50 8.20 -4.14
N PHE A 202 -6.90 9.37 -4.41
CA PHE A 202 -7.21 10.59 -3.68
C PHE A 202 -8.69 10.98 -3.78
N TYR A 203 -9.27 10.91 -4.98
CA TYR A 203 -10.68 11.24 -5.18
C TYR A 203 -11.62 10.15 -4.66
N LYS A 204 -11.25 8.86 -4.78
CA LYS A 204 -12.00 7.76 -4.18
C LYS A 204 -12.20 7.98 -2.69
N ARG A 205 -11.11 8.25 -1.94
CA ARG A 205 -11.20 8.49 -0.50
C ARG A 205 -12.17 9.62 -0.15
N LYS A 206 -12.16 10.71 -0.93
CA LYS A 206 -13.10 11.83 -0.76
C LYS A 206 -14.55 11.44 -1.07
N LEU A 207 -14.78 10.59 -2.07
CA LEU A 207 -16.10 10.09 -2.39
C LEU A 207 -16.64 9.16 -1.31
N VAL A 208 -15.80 8.28 -0.74
CA VAL A 208 -16.17 7.41 0.39
C VAL A 208 -16.50 8.23 1.65
N GLU A 209 -15.73 9.28 1.94
CA GLU A 209 -16.06 10.26 3.00
C GLU A 209 -17.44 10.90 2.75
N ILE A 210 -17.71 11.34 1.52
CA ILE A 210 -19.00 11.94 1.13
C ILE A 210 -20.13 10.93 1.22
N GLU A 211 -19.93 9.70 0.75
CA GLU A 211 -20.91 8.61 0.84
C GLU A 211 -21.28 8.32 2.29
N SER A 212 -20.29 8.27 3.18
CA SER A 212 -20.51 8.06 4.61
C SER A 212 -21.33 9.21 5.23
N ILE A 213 -21.03 10.45 4.86
CA ILE A 213 -21.79 11.63 5.27
C ILE A 213 -23.21 11.61 4.70
N LEU A 214 -23.38 11.19 3.44
CA LEU A 214 -24.69 11.07 2.79
C LEU A 214 -25.51 9.94 3.41
N ALA A 215 -24.88 8.83 3.80
CA ALA A 215 -25.53 7.75 4.53
C ALA A 215 -25.98 8.23 5.91
N GLU A 216 -25.16 9.02 6.63
CA GLU A 216 -25.54 9.63 7.91
C GLU A 216 -26.67 10.67 7.74
N ARG A 217 -26.64 11.46 6.65
CA ARG A 217 -27.58 12.55 6.37
C ARG A 217 -28.75 12.16 5.47
N GLY A 218 -28.87 10.89 5.09
CA GLY A 218 -29.75 10.37 4.04
C GLY A 218 -31.25 10.54 4.28
N THR A 219 -31.64 11.20 5.36
CA THR A 219 -33.01 11.42 5.80
C THR A 219 -33.47 12.87 5.69
N GLY A 220 -32.57 13.75 5.25
CA GLY A 220 -32.88 15.15 4.95
C GLY A 220 -32.08 16.12 5.79
N PHE A 221 -31.94 17.34 5.28
CA PHE A 221 -31.34 18.45 5.99
C PHE A 221 -32.29 18.91 7.10
N PRO A 222 -31.90 18.87 8.39
CA PRO A 222 -32.75 19.31 9.49
C PRO A 222 -32.95 20.82 9.40
N VAL A 223 -34.21 21.24 9.26
CA VAL A 223 -34.64 22.62 9.27
C VAL A 223 -35.57 22.81 10.47
N ILE A 224 -35.22 23.71 11.37
CA ILE A 224 -36.12 24.15 12.43
C ILE A 224 -36.67 25.52 12.05
N TYR A 225 -37.98 25.60 11.89
CA TYR A 225 -38.72 26.85 11.80
C TYR A 225 -39.01 27.32 13.23
N VAL A 226 -38.64 28.57 13.54
CA VAL A 226 -38.82 29.20 14.85
C VAL A 226 -39.40 30.61 14.63
N PRO A 227 -40.19 31.18 15.55
CA PRO A 227 -40.75 32.52 15.37
C PRO A 227 -39.64 33.57 15.24
N ALA A 228 -39.74 34.43 14.22
CA ALA A 228 -38.78 35.50 13.99
C ALA A 228 -38.68 36.49 15.18
N SER A 229 -39.80 36.67 15.90
CA SER A 229 -39.86 37.50 17.11
C SER A 229 -38.85 37.06 18.17
N LEU A 230 -38.62 35.76 18.33
CA LEU A 230 -37.65 35.23 19.30
C LEU A 230 -36.23 35.71 19.00
N LYS A 231 -35.86 35.77 17.70
CA LYS A 231 -34.56 36.28 17.28
C LYS A 231 -34.47 37.78 17.49
N THR A 232 -35.52 38.53 17.17
CA THR A 232 -35.59 39.98 17.43
C THR A 232 -35.50 40.29 18.93
N ASP A 233 -36.18 39.52 19.77
CA ASP A 233 -36.17 39.66 21.23
C ASP A 233 -34.78 39.37 21.82
N SER A 234 -34.06 38.39 21.25
CA SER A 234 -32.69 38.07 21.67
C SER A 234 -31.67 39.20 21.46
N LEU A 235 -32.00 40.20 20.64
CA LEU A 235 -31.13 41.33 20.30
C LEU A 235 -31.48 42.62 21.07
N LYS A 236 -32.50 42.59 21.95
CA LYS A 236 -32.92 43.77 22.73
C LYS A 236 -31.85 44.13 23.76
N VAL A 237 -31.59 45.43 23.89
CA VAL A 237 -30.67 46.00 24.87
C VAL A 237 -31.40 47.05 25.71
N ASP A 238 -30.95 47.24 26.95
CA ASP A 238 -31.40 48.31 27.84
C ASP A 238 -30.77 49.67 27.46
N ASP A 239 -31.16 50.72 28.17
CA ASP A 239 -30.65 52.09 27.96
C ASP A 239 -29.13 52.24 28.15
N LYS A 240 -28.48 51.22 28.73
CA LYS A 240 -27.02 51.15 28.95
C LYS A 240 -26.33 50.26 27.92
N GLY A 241 -27.05 49.77 26.91
CA GLY A 241 -26.53 48.88 25.87
C GLY A 241 -26.29 47.45 26.34
N MET A 242 -26.79 47.06 27.52
CA MET A 242 -26.69 45.69 28.02
C MET A 242 -27.92 44.86 27.64
N PRO A 243 -27.77 43.55 27.33
CA PRO A 243 -28.93 42.69 27.07
C PRO A 243 -29.83 42.60 28.30
N THR A 244 -31.12 42.87 28.11
CA THR A 244 -32.16 42.69 29.14
C THR A 244 -32.29 41.22 29.54
N GLU A 245 -32.88 40.93 30.70
CA GLU A 245 -33.05 39.55 31.17
C GLU A 245 -33.88 38.70 30.19
N ASP A 246 -34.94 39.28 29.62
CA ASP A 246 -35.74 38.67 28.56
C ASP A 246 -34.92 38.40 27.29
N ALA A 247 -34.03 39.32 26.90
CA ALA A 247 -33.15 39.13 25.74
C ALA A 247 -32.16 37.98 25.97
N ARG A 248 -31.64 37.82 27.19
CA ARG A 248 -30.76 36.70 27.54
C ARG A 248 -31.50 35.36 27.48
N ASN A 249 -32.73 35.30 27.97
CA ASN A 249 -33.57 34.10 27.91
C ASN A 249 -33.92 33.73 26.46
N ALA A 250 -34.29 34.72 25.63
CA ALA A 250 -34.54 34.51 24.20
C ALA A 250 -33.29 34.07 23.43
N ALA A 251 -32.11 34.62 23.77
CA ALA A 251 -30.83 34.20 23.19
C ALA A 251 -30.46 32.76 23.58
N ALA A 252 -30.71 32.36 24.83
CA ALA A 252 -30.50 30.99 25.28
C ALA A 252 -31.39 29.99 24.55
N LEU A 253 -32.65 30.34 24.29
CA LEU A 253 -33.59 29.54 23.49
C LEU A 253 -33.17 29.45 22.01
N CYS A 254 -32.74 30.56 21.41
CA CYS A 254 -32.21 30.52 20.03
C CYS A 254 -31.02 29.56 19.94
N LYS A 255 -30.10 29.63 20.90
CA LYS A 255 -28.94 28.75 20.96
C LYS A 255 -29.35 27.28 21.16
N SER A 256 -30.33 26.99 22.00
CA SER A 256 -30.80 25.61 22.19
C SER A 256 -31.43 25.03 20.92
N TYR A 257 -32.15 25.83 20.13
CA TYR A 257 -32.65 25.41 18.82
C TYR A 257 -31.53 25.22 17.79
N GLU A 258 -30.53 26.11 17.76
CA GLU A 258 -29.35 25.96 16.90
C GLU A 258 -28.55 24.69 17.24
N ASP A 259 -28.37 24.41 18.53
CA ASP A 259 -27.68 23.22 19.02
C ASP A 259 -28.50 21.95 18.75
N LEU A 260 -29.83 22.00 18.88
CA LEU A 260 -30.72 20.91 18.50
C LEU A 260 -30.59 20.59 17.00
N ALA A 261 -30.67 21.61 16.13
CA ALA A 261 -30.54 21.41 14.68
C ALA A 261 -29.19 20.79 14.27
N LYS A 262 -28.09 21.16 14.94
CA LYS A 262 -26.74 20.64 14.68
C LYS A 262 -26.52 19.22 15.20
N ASN A 263 -27.17 18.85 16.30
CA ASN A 263 -26.92 17.58 17.01
C ASN A 263 -27.93 16.48 16.68
N ILE A 264 -28.95 16.75 15.87
CA ILE A 264 -29.85 15.68 15.38
C ILE A 264 -29.03 14.68 14.57
N ARG A 265 -28.91 13.46 15.09
CA ARG A 265 -28.35 12.29 14.43
C ARG A 265 -29.40 11.19 14.38
N MET A 266 -29.42 10.42 13.30
CA MET A 266 -30.22 9.20 13.25
C MET A 266 -29.41 8.04 13.80
N ASN A 267 -29.69 7.69 15.05
CA ASN A 267 -29.25 6.45 15.69
C ASN A 267 -30.43 5.84 16.46
N SER A 268 -30.21 4.75 17.19
CA SER A 268 -31.26 4.08 17.97
C SER A 268 -31.92 4.95 19.06
N GLN A 269 -31.42 6.16 19.31
CA GLN A 269 -31.97 7.16 20.24
C GLN A 269 -32.49 8.42 19.51
N SER A 270 -32.76 8.34 18.21
CA SER A 270 -33.21 9.49 17.42
C SER A 270 -34.62 9.94 17.81
N GLY A 271 -34.75 11.17 18.30
CA GLY A 271 -36.02 11.82 18.61
C GLY A 271 -35.80 13.22 19.16
N ALA A 272 -36.70 14.14 18.86
CA ALA A 272 -36.70 15.48 19.43
C ALA A 272 -38.11 15.81 19.92
N VAL A 273 -38.21 16.30 21.15
CA VAL A 273 -39.48 16.80 21.69
C VAL A 273 -39.43 18.33 21.65
N ILE A 274 -40.37 18.91 20.91
CA ILE A 274 -40.51 20.36 20.79
C ILE A 274 -41.84 20.76 21.38
N TYR A 275 -41.80 21.56 22.44
CA TYR A 275 -42.98 22.21 23.01
C TYR A 275 -43.23 23.49 22.19
N ALA A 276 -44.34 23.53 21.46
CA ALA A 276 -44.68 24.64 20.58
C ALA A 276 -46.18 24.96 20.67
N ASP A 277 -46.50 26.24 20.82
CA ASP A 277 -47.86 26.75 20.66
C ASP A 277 -48.24 26.85 19.18
N PHE A 278 -49.53 26.92 18.90
CA PHE A 278 -50.03 27.24 17.56
C PHE A 278 -49.86 28.73 17.26
N VAL A 279 -49.63 29.06 15.98
CA VAL A 279 -49.56 30.45 15.52
C VAL A 279 -50.94 31.10 15.69
N LYS A 280 -51.00 32.19 16.46
CA LYS A 280 -52.21 32.98 16.70
C LYS A 280 -52.38 34.03 15.60
N ASN A 281 -53.54 34.08 14.97
CA ASN A 281 -53.96 35.19 14.13
C ASN A 281 -54.82 36.15 14.95
N ILE A 282 -54.54 37.44 14.83
CA ILE A 282 -55.36 38.49 15.42
C ILE A 282 -56.16 39.11 14.29
N GLY A 283 -57.48 38.90 14.30
CA GLY A 283 -58.41 39.54 13.38
C GLY A 283 -58.49 41.06 13.62
N LYS A 284 -59.01 41.81 12.65
CA LYS A 284 -59.16 43.28 12.75
C LYS A 284 -60.03 43.72 13.95
N ASP A 285 -60.90 42.85 14.45
CA ASP A 285 -61.81 43.09 15.57
C ASP A 285 -61.28 42.53 16.91
N GLY A 286 -60.01 42.12 16.97
CA GLY A 286 -59.37 41.59 18.18
C GLY A 286 -59.65 40.12 18.47
N GLU A 287 -60.37 39.42 17.59
CA GLU A 287 -60.62 37.98 17.71
C GLU A 287 -59.33 37.17 17.47
N VAL A 288 -58.97 36.31 18.42
CA VAL A 288 -57.76 35.49 18.36
C VAL A 288 -58.12 34.09 17.89
N THR A 289 -57.69 33.72 16.68
CA THR A 289 -57.89 32.38 16.12
C THR A 289 -56.57 31.63 16.04
N ASN A 290 -56.56 30.34 16.41
CA ASN A 290 -55.37 29.50 16.29
C ASN A 290 -55.29 28.91 14.88
N THR A 291 -54.11 28.97 14.26
CA THR A 291 -53.83 28.32 12.98
C THR A 291 -53.42 26.87 13.20
N ASN A 292 -53.53 26.00 12.19
CA ASN A 292 -52.99 24.63 12.23
C ASN A 292 -51.45 24.57 12.20
N ASN A 293 -50.78 25.70 11.97
CA ASN A 293 -49.31 25.78 11.92
C ASN A 293 -48.74 25.96 13.32
N ARG A 294 -47.71 25.18 13.65
CA ARG A 294 -46.97 25.30 14.91
C ARG A 294 -46.01 26.49 14.85
N ALA A 295 -45.80 27.16 15.98
CA ALA A 295 -44.85 28.25 16.10
C ALA A 295 -43.39 27.77 15.94
N VAL A 296 -43.10 26.55 16.39
CA VAL A 296 -41.83 25.87 16.16
C VAL A 296 -42.09 24.53 15.46
N GLU A 297 -41.38 24.27 14.37
CA GLU A 297 -41.48 23.03 13.60
C GLU A 297 -40.09 22.53 13.19
N LEU A 298 -39.75 21.29 13.55
CA LEU A 298 -38.60 20.58 13.00
C LEU A 298 -39.06 19.76 11.79
N LYS A 299 -38.44 20.02 10.65
CA LYS A 299 -38.66 19.30 9.40
C LYS A 299 -37.35 18.78 8.85
N LEU A 300 -37.32 17.50 8.48
CA LEU A 300 -36.23 16.94 7.70
C LEU A 300 -36.51 17.21 6.22
N THR A 301 -35.80 18.18 5.64
CA THR A 301 -35.97 18.53 4.24
C THR A 301 -35.06 17.66 3.40
N SER A 302 -35.62 16.63 2.78
CA SER A 302 -34.89 15.82 1.81
C SER A 302 -34.73 16.60 0.49
N PRO A 303 -33.52 16.69 -0.08
CA PRO A 303 -33.34 17.13 -1.46
C PRO A 303 -34.19 16.26 -2.39
N GLY A 304 -34.84 16.85 -3.40
CA GLY A 304 -35.60 16.07 -4.38
C GLY A 304 -34.73 14.98 -5.02
N GLN A 305 -35.19 13.72 -4.97
CA GLN A 305 -34.47 12.51 -5.37
C GLN A 305 -33.93 12.51 -6.81
N THR A 306 -34.38 13.43 -7.67
CA THR A 306 -34.12 13.41 -9.12
C THR A 306 -32.66 13.68 -9.52
N ASN A 307 -31.80 14.17 -8.61
CA ASN A 307 -30.38 14.49 -8.90
C ASN A 307 -29.39 13.92 -7.87
N ALA A 308 -29.72 12.83 -7.16
CA ALA A 308 -28.74 12.18 -6.30
C ALA A 308 -27.57 11.66 -7.18
N VAL A 309 -26.39 12.24 -7.00
CA VAL A 309 -25.17 11.76 -7.68
C VAL A 309 -24.92 10.33 -7.22
N ASP A 310 -24.87 9.40 -8.16
CA ASP A 310 -24.51 8.01 -7.90
C ASP A 310 -23.03 7.92 -7.48
N VAL A 311 -22.81 7.98 -6.18
CA VAL A 311 -21.47 7.98 -5.57
C VAL A 311 -20.80 6.61 -5.74
N ASP A 312 -21.55 5.51 -5.65
CA ASP A 312 -21.05 4.14 -5.85
C ASP A 312 -20.46 3.97 -7.26
N ARG A 313 -21.16 4.44 -8.29
CA ARG A 313 -20.63 4.42 -9.66
C ARG A 313 -19.34 5.24 -9.80
N ALA A 314 -19.24 6.37 -9.10
CA ALA A 314 -18.03 7.19 -9.10
C ALA A 314 -16.86 6.48 -8.39
N ILE A 315 -17.12 5.82 -7.25
CA ILE A 315 -16.14 5.02 -6.52
C ILE A 315 -15.61 3.88 -7.40
N LYS A 316 -16.50 3.06 -7.97
CA LYS A 316 -16.14 1.95 -8.88
C LYS A 316 -15.33 2.40 -10.09
N ARG A 317 -15.61 3.60 -10.62
CA ARG A 317 -14.81 4.20 -11.71
C ARG A 317 -13.38 4.49 -11.27
N HIS A 318 -13.18 4.97 -10.05
CA HIS A 318 -11.85 5.23 -9.51
C HIS A 318 -11.11 3.93 -9.18
N ASP A 319 -11.76 2.90 -8.64
CA ASP A 319 -11.17 1.57 -8.46
C ASP A 319 -10.68 0.97 -9.78
N SER A 320 -11.55 0.96 -10.79
CA SER A 320 -11.18 0.53 -12.14
C SER A 320 -10.08 1.42 -12.75
N GLY A 321 -9.98 2.68 -12.34
CA GLY A 321 -8.91 3.59 -12.73
C GLY A 321 -7.56 3.24 -12.11
N MET A 322 -7.54 2.89 -10.81
CA MET A 322 -6.34 2.44 -10.11
C MET A 322 -5.83 1.11 -10.68
N ALA A 323 -6.73 0.16 -10.90
CA ALA A 323 -6.39 -1.14 -11.48
C ALA A 323 -5.81 -1.00 -12.90
N ARG A 324 -6.43 -0.16 -13.75
CA ARG A 324 -5.91 0.13 -15.10
C ARG A 324 -4.53 0.77 -15.08
N ALA A 325 -4.26 1.66 -14.12
CA ALA A 325 -2.94 2.28 -13.98
C ALA A 325 -1.84 1.25 -13.70
N LEU A 326 -2.19 0.11 -13.11
CA LEU A 326 -1.31 -1.02 -12.81
C LEU A 326 -1.44 -2.19 -13.80
N LEU A 327 -2.17 -2.02 -14.91
CA LEU A 327 -2.50 -3.07 -15.89
C LEU A 327 -3.23 -4.29 -15.29
N ALA A 328 -3.86 -4.13 -14.14
CA ALA A 328 -4.53 -5.18 -13.38
C ALA A 328 -6.07 -5.07 -13.43
N ASP A 329 -6.59 -4.39 -14.45
CA ASP A 329 -8.03 -4.19 -14.64
C ASP A 329 -8.78 -5.48 -14.96
N PHE A 330 -8.08 -6.50 -15.44
CA PHE A 330 -8.65 -7.82 -15.70
C PHE A 330 -9.16 -8.52 -14.44
N LEU A 331 -8.65 -8.17 -13.25
CA LEU A 331 -9.16 -8.68 -11.98
C LEU A 331 -10.64 -8.33 -11.76
N PHE A 332 -11.14 -7.27 -12.41
CA PHE A 332 -12.52 -6.82 -12.29
C PHE A 332 -13.47 -7.43 -13.34
N PHE A 333 -12.99 -8.21 -14.30
CA PHE A 333 -13.85 -8.78 -15.35
C PHE A 333 -14.79 -9.89 -14.86
N GLY A 334 -14.59 -10.41 -13.65
CA GLY A 334 -15.50 -11.38 -13.02
C GLY A 334 -16.65 -10.78 -12.20
N SER A 335 -16.56 -9.50 -11.80
CA SER A 335 -17.51 -8.88 -10.85
C SER A 335 -18.70 -8.19 -11.51
N GLN A 336 -18.65 -7.92 -12.82
CA GLN A 336 -19.76 -7.33 -13.58
C GLN A 336 -20.31 -8.38 -14.55
N GLY A 337 -21.32 -9.10 -14.10
CA GLY A 337 -21.90 -10.21 -14.84
C GLY A 337 -22.29 -9.81 -16.26
N THR A 338 -21.57 -10.33 -17.25
CA THR A 338 -22.03 -10.82 -18.56
C THR A 338 -20.82 -11.44 -19.28
N GLY A 339 -20.91 -12.69 -19.72
CA GLY A 339 -19.83 -13.51 -20.28
C GLY A 339 -19.26 -13.09 -21.65
N GLY A 340 -19.22 -11.79 -21.98
CA GLY A 340 -18.77 -11.27 -23.27
C GLY A 340 -17.30 -10.84 -23.37
N ASN A 341 -16.58 -10.71 -22.25
CA ASN A 341 -15.24 -10.09 -22.22
C ASN A 341 -14.07 -11.05 -22.01
N LYS A 342 -14.27 -12.38 -22.15
CA LYS A 342 -13.21 -13.37 -21.86
C LYS A 342 -11.95 -13.17 -22.71
N SER A 343 -12.11 -12.93 -24.02
CA SER A 343 -10.97 -12.65 -24.93
C SER A 343 -10.25 -11.35 -24.58
N LEU A 344 -10.97 -10.31 -24.16
CA LEU A 344 -10.36 -9.03 -23.77
C LEU A 344 -9.62 -9.15 -22.43
N GLY A 345 -10.15 -9.95 -21.51
CA GLY A 345 -9.49 -10.30 -20.25
C GLY A 345 -8.17 -11.03 -20.49
N GLU A 346 -8.18 -12.03 -21.37
CA GLU A 346 -6.98 -12.81 -21.69
C GLU A 346 -5.85 -11.98 -22.30
N ASP A 347 -6.14 -10.99 -23.16
CA ASP A 347 -5.13 -10.11 -23.75
C ASP A 347 -4.53 -9.16 -22.70
N ARG A 348 -5.35 -8.61 -21.79
CA ARG A 348 -4.87 -7.73 -20.71
C ARG A 348 -4.07 -8.49 -19.65
N SER A 349 -4.47 -9.71 -19.31
CA SER A 349 -3.68 -10.59 -18.44
C SER A 349 -2.30 -10.88 -19.03
N GLN A 350 -2.20 -11.09 -20.36
CA GLN A 350 -0.90 -11.29 -21.02
C GLN A 350 0.00 -10.04 -20.95
N LEU A 351 -0.56 -8.85 -21.11
CA LEU A 351 0.19 -7.60 -20.96
C LEU A 351 0.70 -7.41 -19.52
N PHE A 352 -0.13 -7.73 -18.53
CA PHE A 352 0.26 -7.70 -17.11
C PHE A 352 1.40 -8.68 -16.81
N MET A 353 1.30 -9.91 -17.33
CA MET A 353 2.34 -10.94 -17.20
C MET A 353 3.66 -10.49 -17.82
N ARG A 354 3.63 -9.88 -19.02
CA ARG A 354 4.83 -9.31 -19.64
C ARG A 354 5.44 -8.18 -18.82
N ALA A 355 4.63 -7.35 -18.17
CA ALA A 355 5.11 -6.31 -17.27
C ALA A 355 5.84 -6.91 -16.06
N ILE A 356 5.27 -7.97 -15.47
CA ILE A 356 5.91 -8.74 -14.38
C ILE A 356 7.23 -9.36 -14.83
N SER A 357 7.28 -10.00 -16.00
CA SER A 357 8.53 -10.54 -16.56
C SER A 357 9.60 -9.47 -16.75
N GLY A 358 9.21 -8.24 -17.10
CA GLY A 358 10.11 -7.09 -17.16
C GLY A 358 10.74 -6.77 -15.81
N TRP A 359 9.95 -6.79 -14.74
CA TRP A 359 10.46 -6.61 -13.38
C TRP A 359 11.36 -7.76 -12.93
N LEU A 360 11.02 -9.01 -13.22
CA LEU A 360 11.91 -10.16 -12.96
C LEU A 360 13.26 -10.03 -13.66
N THR A 361 13.24 -9.55 -14.91
CA THR A 361 14.46 -9.28 -15.69
C THR A 361 15.32 -8.18 -15.04
N MET A 362 14.70 -7.14 -14.48
CA MET A 362 15.40 -6.11 -13.71
C MET A 362 16.06 -6.71 -12.46
N ILE A 363 15.33 -7.51 -11.68
CA ILE A 363 15.86 -8.16 -10.47
C ILE A 363 17.06 -9.03 -10.84
N LYS A 364 16.89 -9.90 -11.85
CA LYS A 364 17.96 -10.72 -12.43
C LYS A 364 19.20 -9.89 -12.79
N ALA A 365 19.02 -8.78 -13.51
CA ALA A 365 20.13 -7.95 -13.95
C ALA A 365 20.89 -7.36 -12.76
N THR A 366 20.18 -6.84 -11.77
CA THR A 366 20.75 -6.27 -10.54
C THR A 366 21.52 -7.31 -9.74
N VAL A 367 20.93 -8.50 -9.51
CA VAL A 367 21.57 -9.59 -8.77
C VAL A 367 22.85 -10.06 -9.49
N ASN A 368 22.76 -10.37 -10.79
CA ASN A 368 23.91 -10.87 -11.54
C ASN A 368 25.06 -9.85 -11.62
N THR A 369 24.71 -8.55 -11.71
CA THR A 369 25.70 -7.47 -11.83
C THR A 369 26.33 -7.13 -10.49
N GLN A 370 25.52 -6.97 -9.43
CA GLN A 370 25.98 -6.44 -8.14
C GLN A 370 26.47 -7.55 -7.20
N ILE A 371 25.71 -8.64 -7.01
CA ILE A 371 26.09 -9.68 -6.03
C ILE A 371 26.88 -10.83 -6.64
N VAL A 372 26.46 -11.39 -7.79
CA VAL A 372 27.17 -12.54 -8.38
C VAL A 372 28.57 -12.15 -8.83
N SER A 373 28.75 -10.99 -9.45
CA SER A 373 30.09 -10.46 -9.78
C SER A 373 30.96 -10.31 -8.55
N ARG A 374 30.41 -9.77 -7.46
CA ARG A 374 31.15 -9.51 -6.24
C ARG A 374 31.58 -10.79 -5.53
N LEU A 375 30.69 -11.78 -5.43
CA LEU A 375 31.04 -13.09 -4.91
C LEU A 375 32.14 -13.75 -5.74
N TRP A 376 32.12 -13.59 -7.07
CA TRP A 376 33.16 -14.11 -7.96
C TRP A 376 34.53 -13.50 -7.68
N GLU A 377 34.56 -12.17 -7.53
CA GLU A 377 35.79 -11.44 -7.23
C GLU A 377 36.34 -11.79 -5.84
N LEU A 378 35.47 -11.84 -4.83
CA LEU A 378 35.85 -12.15 -3.45
C LEU A 378 36.40 -13.57 -3.28
N ASN A 379 35.86 -14.54 -4.03
CA ASN A 379 36.34 -15.91 -4.04
C ASN A 379 37.51 -16.18 -5.00
N ASN A 380 37.92 -15.16 -5.77
CA ASN A 380 38.95 -15.29 -6.80
C ASN A 380 38.65 -16.44 -7.79
N PHE A 381 37.38 -16.59 -8.17
CA PHE A 381 36.96 -17.64 -9.12
C PHE A 381 37.28 -17.26 -10.57
N PRO A 382 37.50 -18.25 -11.46
CA PRO A 382 37.80 -17.97 -12.87
C PRO A 382 36.67 -17.20 -13.56
N PRO A 383 36.95 -16.04 -14.19
CA PRO A 383 35.90 -15.22 -14.81
C PRO A 383 35.11 -15.94 -15.93
N GLN A 384 35.75 -16.86 -16.65
CA GLN A 384 35.12 -17.61 -17.74
C GLN A 384 34.09 -18.65 -17.26
N MET A 385 34.12 -18.99 -15.97
CA MET A 385 33.25 -19.99 -15.36
C MET A 385 32.06 -19.37 -14.64
N LYS A 386 31.86 -18.05 -14.75
CA LYS A 386 30.83 -17.32 -14.01
C LYS A 386 29.42 -17.73 -14.48
N PRO A 387 28.61 -18.36 -13.63
CA PRO A 387 27.23 -18.73 -13.95
C PRO A 387 26.33 -17.49 -13.88
N MET A 388 25.09 -17.67 -14.33
CA MET A 388 24.09 -16.60 -14.38
C MET A 388 22.79 -17.07 -13.76
N LEU A 389 22.21 -16.25 -12.89
CA LEU A 389 20.90 -16.50 -12.32
C LEU A 389 19.82 -16.15 -13.35
N GLU A 390 18.84 -17.03 -13.53
CA GLU A 390 17.71 -16.87 -14.44
C GLU A 390 16.37 -17.12 -13.71
N PRO A 391 15.38 -16.21 -13.86
CA PRO A 391 14.02 -16.49 -13.42
C PRO A 391 13.33 -17.46 -14.40
N GLY A 392 12.37 -18.22 -13.88
CA GLY A 392 11.41 -18.99 -14.66
C GLY A 392 10.38 -18.09 -15.35
N ASP A 393 9.66 -18.68 -16.30
CA ASP A 393 8.60 -17.97 -17.01
C ASP A 393 7.32 -17.94 -16.17
N VAL A 394 6.64 -16.79 -16.15
CA VAL A 394 5.29 -16.67 -15.59
C VAL A 394 4.31 -17.06 -16.70
N THR A 395 3.61 -18.19 -16.57
CA THR A 395 2.67 -18.70 -17.60
C THR A 395 1.20 -18.54 -17.18
N LYS A 396 0.28 -18.68 -18.15
CA LYS A 396 -1.16 -18.63 -17.87
C LYS A 396 -1.59 -19.70 -16.84
N GLU A 397 -0.87 -20.82 -16.76
CA GLU A 397 -1.12 -21.85 -15.76
C GLU A 397 -0.88 -21.32 -14.34
N SER A 398 0.10 -20.43 -14.13
CA SER A 398 0.38 -19.79 -12.84
C SER A 398 -0.81 -18.96 -12.33
N ILE A 399 -1.54 -18.28 -13.23
CA ILE A 399 -2.75 -17.52 -12.87
C ILE A 399 -3.95 -18.45 -12.64
N ALA A 400 -4.10 -19.50 -13.45
CA ALA A 400 -5.19 -20.47 -13.28
C ALA A 400 -5.05 -21.25 -11.96
N ALA A 401 -3.83 -21.65 -11.62
CA ALA A 401 -3.48 -22.21 -10.32
C ALA A 401 -3.79 -21.21 -9.21
N LEU A 402 -3.31 -19.97 -9.30
CA LEU A 402 -3.60 -18.92 -8.31
C LEU A 402 -5.09 -18.67 -8.08
N ALA A 403 -5.89 -18.61 -9.16
CA ALA A 403 -7.32 -18.37 -9.06
C ALA A 403 -8.06 -19.57 -8.46
N ALA A 404 -7.66 -20.80 -8.81
CA ALA A 404 -8.17 -22.02 -8.20
C ALA A 404 -7.76 -22.12 -6.72
N ASP A 405 -6.55 -21.69 -6.39
CA ASP A 405 -5.96 -21.70 -5.05
C ASP A 405 -6.61 -20.67 -4.13
N VAL A 406 -6.83 -19.44 -4.59
CA VAL A 406 -7.54 -18.39 -3.84
C VAL A 406 -9.01 -18.76 -3.68
N ALA A 407 -9.65 -19.35 -4.70
CA ALA A 407 -11.01 -19.87 -4.59
C ALA A 407 -11.09 -21.08 -3.65
N SER A 408 -10.08 -21.94 -3.64
CA SER A 408 -9.96 -23.07 -2.72
C SER A 408 -9.76 -22.57 -1.30
N LEU A 409 -8.85 -21.62 -1.04
CA LEU A 409 -8.63 -21.02 0.29
C LEU A 409 -9.82 -20.18 0.78
N ALA A 410 -10.56 -19.53 -0.11
CA ALA A 410 -11.77 -18.80 0.26
C ALA A 410 -12.94 -19.75 0.60
N ASN A 411 -13.02 -20.91 -0.06
CA ASN A 411 -14.05 -21.92 0.19
C ASN A 411 -13.68 -22.90 1.31
N ALA A 412 -12.38 -23.13 1.49
CA ALA A 412 -11.81 -24.05 2.44
C ALA A 412 -11.16 -23.22 3.55
N GLY A 413 -11.87 -23.02 4.65
CA GLY A 413 -11.22 -22.73 5.94
C GLY A 413 -10.36 -23.91 6.43
N VAL A 414 -9.50 -24.46 5.55
CA VAL A 414 -8.85 -25.78 5.65
C VAL A 414 -7.39 -25.67 5.19
N ILE A 415 -6.64 -24.75 5.77
CA ILE A 415 -5.24 -25.11 6.06
C ILE A 415 -5.33 -25.91 7.37
N GLY A 416 -5.28 -27.24 7.26
CA GLY A 416 -5.46 -28.16 8.41
C GLY A 416 -6.32 -29.40 8.15
N GLY A 417 -6.65 -29.72 6.90
CA GLY A 417 -7.36 -30.95 6.55
C GLY A 417 -6.57 -32.23 6.91
N PRO A 418 -7.27 -33.38 7.06
CA PRO A 418 -6.65 -34.66 7.41
C PRO A 418 -5.82 -35.30 6.29
N ASP A 419 -5.95 -34.83 5.05
CA ASP A 419 -5.21 -35.37 3.90
C ASP A 419 -3.88 -34.62 3.70
N VAL A 420 -2.79 -35.27 4.09
CA VAL A 420 -1.43 -34.73 4.05
C VAL A 420 -0.84 -34.74 2.64
N GLU A 421 -1.29 -35.64 1.76
CA GLU A 421 -0.78 -35.71 0.39
C GLU A 421 -1.35 -34.56 -0.46
N LEU A 422 -2.66 -34.32 -0.38
CA LEU A 422 -3.30 -33.18 -1.04
C LEU A 422 -2.80 -31.84 -0.50
N ASP A 423 -2.63 -31.71 0.82
CA ASP A 423 -2.03 -30.53 1.46
C ASP A 423 -0.58 -30.32 0.97
N ASN A 424 0.19 -31.40 0.79
CA ASN A 424 1.55 -31.30 0.27
C ASN A 424 1.64 -31.04 -1.24
N GLU A 425 0.70 -31.52 -2.05
CA GLU A 425 0.61 -31.15 -3.46
C GLU A 425 0.29 -29.66 -3.63
N ILE A 426 -0.69 -29.16 -2.86
CA ILE A 426 -1.07 -27.73 -2.84
C ILE A 426 0.09 -26.87 -2.27
N ARG A 427 0.77 -27.32 -1.22
CA ARG A 427 1.96 -26.62 -0.70
C ARG A 427 3.09 -26.59 -1.72
N THR A 428 3.29 -27.69 -2.45
CA THR A 428 4.32 -27.76 -3.50
C THR A 428 3.98 -26.85 -4.68
N SER A 429 2.70 -26.76 -5.09
CA SER A 429 2.26 -25.80 -6.13
C SER A 429 2.36 -24.34 -5.67
N MET A 430 2.25 -24.08 -4.36
CA MET A 430 2.35 -22.74 -3.75
C MET A 430 3.78 -22.35 -3.31
N GLY A 431 4.77 -23.23 -3.47
CA GLY A 431 6.15 -22.99 -2.99
C GLY A 431 6.27 -22.94 -1.46
N LEU A 432 5.31 -23.51 -0.73
CA LEU A 432 5.31 -23.64 0.72
C LEU A 432 6.06 -24.91 1.16
N PRO A 433 6.74 -24.91 2.32
CA PRO A 433 7.40 -26.11 2.83
C PRO A 433 6.38 -27.23 3.08
N LYS A 434 6.75 -28.45 2.66
CA LYS A 434 5.95 -29.66 2.84
C LYS A 434 5.68 -29.89 4.34
N ARG A 435 4.44 -30.22 4.67
CA ARG A 435 4.02 -30.70 5.99
C ARG A 435 4.64 -32.08 6.20
N LYS A 436 5.48 -32.21 7.24
CA LYS A 436 6.02 -33.51 7.68
C LYS A 436 4.90 -34.32 8.33
N ASP A 437 4.79 -35.58 7.95
CA ASP A 437 3.92 -36.55 8.61
C ASP A 437 4.43 -36.83 10.02
N GLY A 438 3.55 -36.70 11.01
CA GLY A 438 3.81 -37.08 12.40
C GLY A 438 4.72 -36.11 13.17
N LEU A 439 4.12 -35.24 13.97
CA LEU A 439 4.67 -34.98 15.29
C LEU A 439 4.38 -36.24 16.11
N SER A 440 5.37 -37.11 16.30
CA SER A 440 5.31 -38.06 17.42
C SER A 440 5.34 -37.26 18.71
N ASP A 441 4.56 -37.67 19.72
CA ASP A 441 4.46 -37.04 21.05
C ASP A 441 5.83 -36.86 21.76
N ASP A 442 6.92 -37.44 21.23
CA ASP A 442 8.29 -37.32 21.74
C ASP A 442 9.00 -35.98 21.40
N ASP A 443 8.48 -35.16 20.48
CA ASP A 443 9.14 -33.89 20.06
C ASP A 443 8.57 -32.62 20.71
N LEU A 444 7.61 -32.75 21.64
CA LEU A 444 7.12 -31.61 22.40
C LEU A 444 7.97 -31.40 23.66
N PRO A 445 8.57 -30.21 23.87
CA PRO A 445 9.26 -29.92 25.11
C PRO A 445 8.27 -30.06 26.28
N ALA A 446 8.64 -30.83 27.31
CA ALA A 446 7.82 -31.03 28.49
C ALA A 446 7.41 -29.67 29.09
N LEU A 447 6.10 -29.49 29.27
CA LEU A 447 5.55 -28.29 29.91
C LEU A 447 6.14 -28.17 31.32
N PRO A 448 6.67 -27.00 31.73
CA PRO A 448 7.19 -26.82 33.07
C PRO A 448 6.02 -26.89 34.06
N THR A 449 5.88 -28.02 34.75
CA THR A 449 5.04 -28.14 35.94
C THR A 449 5.86 -27.76 37.15
N ASP A 450 5.89 -26.48 37.47
CA ASP A 450 6.15 -26.02 38.84
C ASP A 450 5.31 -24.77 39.09
N ALA A 451 4.26 -24.94 39.90
CA ALA A 451 3.52 -23.83 40.47
C ALA A 451 4.42 -23.17 41.54
N PRO A 452 4.49 -21.83 41.60
CA PRO A 452 5.27 -21.16 42.64
C PRO A 452 4.65 -21.43 44.02
N GLN A 453 5.47 -21.96 44.94
CA GLN A 453 5.22 -21.93 46.39
C GLN A 453 5.66 -20.59 46.98
#